data_AF-A0A7C5GRX9-F1
#
_entry.id   AF-A0A7C5GRX9-F1
#
_cell.length_a   1.000
_cell.length_b   1.000
_cell.length_c   1.000
_cell.angle_alpha   90.00
_cell.angle_beta   90.00
_cell.angle_gamma   90.00
#
_symmetry.space_group_name_H-M   'P 1'
#
loop_
_entity.id
_entity.type
_entity.pdbx_description
1 polymer ?
#
loop_
_entity_poly.entity_id
_entity_poly.type
_entity_poly.pdbx_seq_one_letter_code
_entity_poly.pdbx_strand_id
1 'polypeptide(L)'
;MDYMEKKAVEGAQAVAASVKGVDPRLCYLFNRRLLEEARNSILKIIGKMGREGWQRLSFSDRAAICTMVVRALLDEKRVCQFLSGEKRGLL
;
A
#
# COMPACT_ATOMS: atom_id res chain seq x y z
N MET A 1 12.54 -13.63 7.58
CA MET A 1 11.94 -12.37 7.13
C MET A 1 11.06 -12.69 5.93
N ASP A 2 9.75 -12.48 6.05
CA ASP A 2 8.86 -12.68 4.90
C ASP A 2 9.04 -11.56 3.86
N TYR A 3 8.52 -11.75 2.64
CA TYR A 3 8.68 -10.78 1.55
C TYR A 3 8.17 -9.38 1.92
N MET A 4 7.05 -9.28 2.65
CA MET A 4 6.43 -8.01 3.02
C MET A 4 7.26 -7.30 4.07
N GLU A 5 7.77 -8.03 5.05
CA GLU A 5 8.67 -7.52 6.08
C GLU A 5 9.95 -6.97 5.45
N LYS A 6 10.55 -7.69 4.49
CA LYS A 6 11.72 -7.21 3.73
C LYS A 6 11.42 -5.91 3.00
N LYS A 7 10.27 -5.82 2.30
CA LYS A 7 9.87 -4.60 1.57
C LYS A 7 9.55 -3.42 2.48
N ALA A 8 8.98 -3.67 3.66
CA ALA A 8 8.76 -2.63 4.65
C ALA A 8 10.08 -2.05 5.18
N VAL A 9 11.08 -2.90 5.44
CA VAL A 9 12.43 -2.46 5.87
C VAL A 9 13.14 -1.68 4.76
N GLU A 10 13.18 -2.21 3.54
CA GLU A 10 13.81 -1.53 2.39
C GLU A 10 13.19 -0.14 2.16
N GLY A 11 11.85 -0.04 2.18
CA GLY A 11 11.15 1.23 2.05
C GLY A 11 11.45 2.20 3.20
N ALA A 12 11.51 1.69 4.43
CA ALA A 12 11.76 2.52 5.61
C ALA A 12 13.18 3.12 5.58
N GLN A 13 14.16 2.32 5.19
CA GLN A 13 15.54 2.76 4.99
C GLN A 13 15.63 3.81 3.88
N ALA A 14 14.93 3.62 2.76
CA ALA A 14 14.91 4.60 1.68
C ALA A 14 14.34 5.96 2.13
N VAL A 15 13.25 5.96 2.91
CA VAL A 15 12.66 7.20 3.46
C VAL A 15 13.58 7.84 4.48
N ALA A 16 14.14 7.07 5.42
CA ALA A 16 15.05 7.58 6.44
C ALA A 16 16.34 8.15 5.83
N ALA A 17 16.82 7.60 4.71
CA ALA A 17 17.95 8.14 3.96
C ALA A 17 17.59 9.43 3.20
N SER A 18 16.34 9.59 2.80
CA SER A 18 15.88 10.73 1.98
C SER A 18 15.37 11.91 2.81
N VAL A 19 14.94 11.68 4.05
CA VAL A 19 14.31 12.69 4.90
C VAL A 19 15.00 12.76 6.26
N LYS A 20 15.73 13.86 6.50
CA LYS A 20 16.46 14.08 7.75
C LYS A 20 15.48 14.25 8.92
N GLY A 21 15.71 13.53 10.01
CA GLY A 21 14.96 13.67 11.26
C GLY A 21 13.70 12.81 11.36
N VAL A 22 13.43 11.94 10.40
CA VAL A 22 12.31 10.99 10.51
C VAL A 22 12.75 9.76 11.29
N ASP A 23 11.94 9.34 12.27
CA ASP A 23 12.17 8.12 13.04
C ASP A 23 12.06 6.87 12.13
N PRO A 24 13.14 6.08 11.96
CA PRO A 24 13.14 4.88 11.12
C PRO A 24 12.10 3.83 11.53
N ARG A 25 11.78 3.74 12.83
CA ARG A 25 10.74 2.82 13.33
C ARG A 25 9.36 3.25 12.85
N LEU A 26 9.12 4.55 12.85
CA LEU A 26 7.88 5.15 12.38
C LEU A 26 7.73 4.98 10.86
N CYS A 27 8.82 5.18 10.10
CA CYS A 27 8.88 4.85 8.66
C CYS A 27 8.52 3.39 8.39
N TYR A 28 9.08 2.46 9.17
CA TYR A 28 8.78 1.03 9.05
C TYR A 28 7.30 0.73 9.29
N LEU A 29 6.73 1.27 10.37
CA LEU A 29 5.31 1.06 10.70
C LEU A 29 4.39 1.60 9.60
N PHE A 30 4.66 2.79 9.08
CA PHE A 30 3.89 3.37 7.98
C PHE A 30 4.01 2.55 6.69
N ASN A 31 5.23 2.21 6.27
CA ASN A 31 5.45 1.41 5.06
C ASN A 31 4.80 0.03 5.17
N ARG A 32 4.94 -0.64 6.32
CA ARG A 32 4.28 -1.91 6.56
C ARG A 32 2.76 -1.77 6.45
N ARG A 33 2.18 -0.74 7.06
CA ARG A 33 0.73 -0.52 7.00
C ARG A 33 0.24 -0.25 5.58
N LEU A 34 0.95 0.56 4.81
CA LEU A 34 0.61 0.85 3.41
C LEU A 34 0.64 -0.43 2.55
N LEU A 35 1.66 -1.27 2.73
CA LEU A 35 1.76 -2.55 2.03
C LEU A 35 0.62 -3.51 2.40
N GLU A 36 0.24 -3.57 3.68
CA GLU A 36 -0.90 -4.37 4.16
C GLU A 36 -2.23 -3.88 3.56
N GLU A 37 -2.49 -2.57 3.57
CA GLU A 37 -3.70 -1.97 3.00
C GLU A 37 -3.79 -2.18 1.48
N ALA A 38 -2.66 -2.05 0.77
CA ALA A 38 -2.59 -2.32 -0.66
C ALA A 38 -2.93 -3.80 -0.96
N ARG A 39 -2.31 -4.73 -0.23
CA ARG A 39 -2.55 -6.16 -0.37
C ARG A 39 -4.02 -6.50 -0.10
N ASN A 40 -4.58 -6.00 0.99
CA ASN A 40 -5.97 -6.27 1.36
C ASN A 40 -6.96 -5.74 0.32
N SER A 41 -6.65 -4.59 -0.28
CA SER A 41 -7.50 -3.98 -1.30
C SER A 41 -7.43 -4.69 -2.64
N ILE A 42 -6.24 -5.14 -3.04
CA ILE A 42 -6.07 -6.02 -4.21
C ILE A 42 -6.80 -7.34 -3.98
N LEU A 43 -6.68 -7.95 -2.81
CA LEU A 43 -7.39 -9.20 -2.47
C LEU A 43 -8.92 -9.02 -2.50
N LYS A 44 -9.46 -7.87 -2.05
CA LYS A 44 -10.88 -7.55 -2.18
C LYS A 44 -11.32 -7.46 -3.65
N ILE A 45 -10.52 -6.84 -4.51
CA ILE A 45 -10.81 -6.76 -5.95
C ILE A 45 -10.79 -8.15 -6.57
N ILE A 46 -9.76 -8.96 -6.28
CA ILE A 46 -9.67 -10.36 -6.74
C ILE A 46 -10.87 -11.17 -6.24
N GLY A 47 -11.28 -10.98 -4.98
CA GLY A 47 -12.45 -11.64 -4.40
C GLY A 47 -13.74 -11.33 -5.13
N LYS A 48 -13.95 -10.06 -5.53
CA LYS A 48 -15.14 -9.64 -6.30
C LYS A 48 -15.12 -10.17 -7.74
N MET A 49 -13.94 -10.23 -8.35
CA MET A 49 -13.76 -10.69 -9.74
C MET A 49 -13.76 -12.22 -9.86
N GLY A 50 -13.40 -12.92 -8.77
CA GLY A 50 -13.10 -14.34 -8.79
C GLY A 50 -11.67 -14.62 -9.25
N ARG A 51 -11.10 -15.74 -8.78
CA ARG A 51 -9.72 -16.15 -9.13
C ARG A 51 -9.53 -16.34 -10.63
N GLU A 52 -10.49 -16.96 -11.31
CA GLU A 52 -10.43 -17.16 -12.76
C GLU A 52 -10.49 -15.84 -13.53
N GLY A 53 -11.35 -14.92 -13.11
CA GLY A 53 -11.44 -13.59 -13.72
C GLY A 53 -10.11 -12.84 -13.61
N TRP A 54 -9.47 -12.88 -12.44
CA TRP A 54 -8.14 -12.28 -12.25
C TRP A 54 -7.05 -12.93 -13.11
N GLN A 55 -7.07 -14.25 -13.28
CA GLN A 55 -6.08 -14.96 -14.09
C GLN A 55 -6.22 -14.71 -15.58
N ARG A 56 -7.44 -14.41 -16.06
CA ARG A 56 -7.70 -14.05 -17.47
C ARG A 56 -7.23 -12.65 -17.83
N LEU A 57 -7.01 -11.77 -16.84
CA LEU A 57 -6.49 -10.45 -17.09
C LEU A 57 -5.06 -10.49 -17.65
N SER A 58 -4.79 -9.60 -18.60
CA SER A 58 -3.43 -9.39 -19.07
C SER A 58 -2.52 -8.94 -17.92
N PHE A 59 -1.21 -9.06 -18.10
CA PHE A 59 -0.27 -8.47 -17.15
C PHE A 59 -0.49 -6.95 -16.99
N SER A 60 -0.77 -6.26 -18.11
CA SER A 60 -1.02 -4.83 -18.14
C SER A 60 -2.23 -4.44 -17.28
N ASP A 61 -3.33 -5.18 -17.39
CA ASP A 61 -4.56 -4.89 -16.63
C ASP A 61 -4.35 -5.15 -15.13
N ARG A 62 -3.66 -6.25 -14.79
CA ARG A 62 -3.29 -6.53 -13.39
C ARG A 62 -2.40 -5.45 -12.82
N ALA A 63 -1.42 -4.98 -13.59
CA ALA A 63 -0.54 -3.87 -13.21
C ALA A 63 -1.34 -2.58 -13.02
N ALA A 64 -2.25 -2.25 -13.95
CA ALA A 64 -3.11 -1.07 -13.86
C ALA A 64 -3.97 -1.08 -12.58
N ILE A 65 -4.57 -2.23 -12.23
CA ILE A 65 -5.34 -2.39 -10.99
C ILE A 65 -4.45 -2.14 -9.76
N CYS A 66 -3.27 -2.77 -9.71
CA CYS A 66 -2.32 -2.55 -8.61
C CYS A 66 -1.91 -1.07 -8.51
N THR A 67 -1.64 -0.41 -9.64
CA THR A 67 -1.31 1.02 -9.69
C THR A 67 -2.46 1.89 -9.20
N MET A 68 -3.71 1.60 -9.57
CA MET A 68 -4.88 2.34 -9.11
C MET A 68 -5.06 2.22 -7.58
N VAL A 69 -4.85 1.03 -7.01
CA VAL A 69 -4.89 0.82 -5.56
C VAL A 69 -3.82 1.65 -4.86
N VAL A 70 -2.58 1.60 -5.34
CA VAL A 70 -1.48 2.37 -4.75
C VAL A 70 -1.72 3.88 -4.86
N ARG A 71 -2.17 4.38 -6.02
CA ARG A 71 -2.51 5.80 -6.19
C ARG A 71 -3.58 6.26 -5.21
N ALA A 72 -4.61 5.44 -5.00
CA ALA A 72 -5.68 5.79 -4.08
C ALA A 72 -5.26 5.75 -2.59
N LEU A 73 -4.23 4.96 -2.23
CA LEU A 73 -3.60 4.99 -0.90
C LEU A 73 -2.74 6.22 -0.65
N LEU A 74 -2.20 6.80 -1.72
CA LEU A 74 -1.34 7.98 -1.69
C LEU A 74 -2.10 9.28 -2.01
N ASP A 75 -3.43 9.23 -2.10
CA ASP A 75 -4.25 10.41 -2.28
C ASP A 75 -4.14 11.31 -1.05
N GLU A 76 -3.57 12.50 -1.23
CA GLU A 76 -3.23 13.44 -0.16
C GLU A 76 -4.43 13.76 0.71
N LYS A 77 -5.59 14.02 0.10
CA LYS A 77 -6.83 14.33 0.84
C LYS A 77 -7.22 13.17 1.76
N ARG A 78 -7.21 11.94 1.25
CA ARG A 78 -7.53 10.74 2.04
C ARG A 78 -6.51 10.49 3.15
N VAL A 79 -5.23 10.73 2.88
CA VAL A 79 -4.17 10.61 3.89
C VAL A 79 -4.40 11.63 5.01
N CYS A 80 -4.68 12.89 4.68
CA CYS A 80 -5.01 13.93 5.66
C CYS A 80 -6.27 13.59 6.48
N GLN A 81 -7.31 13.04 5.85
CA GLN A 81 -8.53 12.57 6.53
C GLN A 81 -8.26 11.39 7.48
N PHE A 82 -7.34 10.49 7.10
CA PHE A 82 -6.92 9.40 7.97
C PHE A 82 -6.12 9.91 9.18
N LEU A 83 -5.16 10.82 8.95
CA LEU A 83 -4.32 11.39 10.01
C LEU A 83 -5.12 12.26 11.00
N SER A 84 -6.16 12.95 10.53
CA SER A 84 -7.09 13.72 11.38
C SER A 84 -8.12 12.86 12.12
N GLY A 85 -8.19 11.56 11.81
CA GLY A 85 -9.16 10.63 12.42
C GLY A 85 -10.57 10.70 11.82
N GLU A 86 -10.80 11.55 10.81
CA GLU A 86 -12.06 11.63 10.06
C GLU A 86 -12.37 10.33 9.32
N LYS A 87 -11.32 9.58 8.93
CA LYS A 87 -11.44 8.30 8.24
C LYS A 87 -10.66 7.21 8.97
N ARG A 88 -11.30 6.06 9.19
CA ARG A 88 -10.68 4.90 9.88
C ARG A 88 -9.70 4.10 9.02
N GLY A 89 -9.62 4.37 7.71
CA GLY A 89 -8.76 3.65 6.77
C GLY A 89 -8.35 4.51 5.58
N LEU A 90 -7.24 4.15 4.94
CA LEU A 90 -6.68 4.93 3.82
C LEU A 90 -7.49 4.76 2.52
N LEU A 91 -8.10 3.58 2.30
CA LEU A 91 -9.00 3.30 1.17
C LEU A 91 -10.48 3.32 1.57
#